data_AF-A0A831P284-F1
#
_entry.id   AF-A0A831P284-F1
#
_cell.length_a   1.000
_cell.length_b   1.000
_cell.length_c   1.000
_cell.angle_alpha   90.00
_cell.angle_beta   90.00
_cell.angle_gamma   90.00
#
_symmetry.space_group_name_H-M   'P 1'
#
loop_
_entity.id
_entity.type
_entity.pdbx_description
1 polymer ?
#
loop_
_entity_poly.entity_id
_entity_poly.type
_entity_poly.pdbx_seq_one_letter_code
_entity_poly.pdbx_strand_id
1 'polypeptide(L)'
;TYRDRDLIESLARVGVGAARRLDKAAKVLESKYHQAYRYNNPVAVLREVDRYGPDFRNPLGRTPLMIASLVGNAALIERLLERGADRSPVDANGLDAYQIALLQTCTQPRYARTRLAEVHRLLAPDTLDLQVDERLVKLDRRSMEYLMLNLAMALFYVRLRENLEHAGRFLSAGDFEQALAHFPEEVVAQRRKRRAYISSILSKNEVSRTGPYNRKLFRRIRHGQYLPNPALSLRVRGHWEPIYGRVRLERLGEAAASLRAHLATPVAASPGARPSSHAVEPQPPDPAEPDLLQDL
;
A
#
# COMPACT_ATOMS: atom_id res chain seq x y z
N THR A 1 -11.84 -5.64 9.45
CA THR A 1 -13.17 -5.94 10.00
C THR A 1 -14.01 -4.70 10.35
N TYR A 2 -13.94 -3.60 9.59
CA TYR A 2 -14.89 -2.46 9.77
C TYR A 2 -15.10 -1.57 8.52
N ARG A 3 -14.49 -1.93 7.38
CA ARG A 3 -14.68 -1.22 6.10
C ARG A 3 -14.84 -2.23 4.97
N ASP A 4 -15.56 -3.31 5.24
CA ASP A 4 -16.02 -4.19 4.18
C ASP A 4 -17.41 -3.69 3.81
N ARG A 5 -17.46 -2.79 2.83
CA ARG A 5 -18.67 -2.07 2.47
C ARG A 5 -19.73 -3.03 1.92
N ASP A 6 -19.34 -4.16 1.35
CA ASP A 6 -20.25 -5.19 0.86
C ASP A 6 -20.94 -5.94 2.02
N LEU A 7 -20.20 -6.20 3.11
CA LEU A 7 -20.81 -6.68 4.36
C LEU A 7 -21.75 -5.61 4.97
N ILE A 8 -21.38 -4.34 4.88
CA ILE A 8 -22.22 -3.24 5.39
C ILE A 8 -23.49 -3.05 4.55
N GLU A 9 -23.37 -3.14 3.22
CA GLU A 9 -24.45 -2.99 2.27
C GLU A 9 -25.37 -4.21 2.22
N SER A 10 -24.83 -5.41 2.42
CA SER A 10 -25.64 -6.62 2.62
C SER A 10 -26.40 -6.58 3.94
N LEU A 11 -25.76 -6.17 5.05
CA LEU A 11 -26.44 -5.95 6.34
C LEU A 11 -27.48 -4.82 6.29
N ALA A 12 -27.23 -3.77 5.49
CA ALA A 12 -28.20 -2.70 5.25
C ALA A 12 -29.40 -3.17 4.41
N ARG A 13 -29.18 -4.03 3.40
CA ARG A 13 -30.23 -4.68 2.60
C ARG A 13 -31.12 -5.60 3.43
N VAL A 14 -30.56 -6.25 4.45
CA VAL A 14 -31.30 -7.12 5.41
C VAL A 14 -32.01 -6.31 6.51
N GLY A 15 -32.00 -4.97 6.46
CA GLY A 15 -32.79 -4.13 7.37
C GLY A 15 -32.16 -3.94 8.76
N VAL A 16 -30.88 -4.30 8.94
CA VAL A 16 -30.19 -4.05 10.21
C VAL A 16 -29.86 -2.56 10.32
N GLY A 17 -30.69 -1.81 11.08
CA GLY A 17 -30.53 -0.35 11.30
C GLY A 17 -29.21 0.10 11.94
N ALA A 18 -28.31 -0.84 12.27
CA ALA A 18 -26.93 -0.57 12.66
C ALA A 18 -26.05 -0.18 11.45
N ALA A 19 -26.33 -0.71 10.25
CA ALA A 19 -25.50 -0.52 9.05
C ALA A 19 -25.41 0.95 8.59
N ARG A 20 -26.52 1.70 8.65
CA ARG A 20 -26.55 3.15 8.34
C ARG A 20 -25.82 4.02 9.36
N ARG A 21 -25.55 3.50 10.56
CA ARG A 21 -24.80 4.17 11.62
C ARG A 21 -23.32 3.77 11.65
N LEU A 22 -22.87 2.88 10.75
CA LEU A 22 -21.52 2.34 10.77
C LEU A 22 -20.45 3.38 10.44
N ASP A 23 -20.69 4.33 9.54
CA ASP A 23 -19.70 5.38 9.25
C ASP A 23 -19.47 6.29 10.45
N LYS A 24 -20.55 6.66 11.15
CA LYS A 24 -20.47 7.46 12.37
C LYS A 24 -19.83 6.64 13.51
N ALA A 25 -20.22 5.38 13.67
CA ALA A 25 -19.64 4.48 14.66
C ALA A 25 -18.14 4.22 14.39
N ALA A 26 -17.75 4.05 13.13
CA ALA A 26 -16.35 3.86 12.72
C ALA A 26 -15.52 5.11 13.01
N LYS A 27 -16.03 6.32 12.72
CA LYS A 27 -15.37 7.57 13.10
C LYS A 27 -15.22 7.71 14.61
N VAL A 28 -16.24 7.32 15.39
CA VAL A 28 -16.18 7.34 16.85
C VAL A 28 -15.15 6.33 17.38
N LEU A 29 -15.12 5.12 16.83
CA LEU A 29 -14.13 4.08 17.18
C LEU A 29 -12.71 4.52 16.80
N GLU A 30 -12.50 5.03 15.59
CA GLU A 30 -11.21 5.59 15.17
C GLU A 30 -10.77 6.73 16.09
N SER A 31 -11.68 7.64 16.45
CA SER A 31 -11.38 8.71 17.40
C SER A 31 -10.93 8.15 18.75
N LYS A 32 -11.69 7.18 19.30
CA LYS A 32 -11.40 6.52 20.58
C LYS A 32 -10.01 5.89 20.61
N TYR A 33 -9.64 5.10 19.59
CA TYR A 33 -8.35 4.37 19.58
C TYR A 33 -7.16 5.24 19.18
N HIS A 34 -7.37 6.40 18.53
CA HIS A 34 -6.28 7.26 18.08
C HIS A 34 -6.06 8.49 18.99
N GLN A 35 -6.99 8.83 19.89
CA GLN A 35 -6.90 10.03 20.72
C GLN A 35 -5.61 10.08 21.54
N ALA A 36 -5.25 8.98 22.21
CA ALA A 36 -4.04 8.91 23.03
C ALA A 36 -2.74 9.13 22.25
N TYR A 37 -2.75 8.85 20.94
CA TYR A 37 -1.60 9.00 20.05
C TYR A 37 -1.35 10.45 19.60
N ARG A 38 -2.31 11.35 19.84
CA ARG A 38 -2.18 12.78 19.49
C ARG A 38 -1.36 13.58 20.50
N TYR A 39 -1.21 13.09 21.72
CA TYR A 39 -0.51 13.81 22.77
C TYR A 39 1.02 13.70 22.60
N ASN A 40 1.74 14.76 22.96
CA ASN A 40 3.20 14.79 22.92
C ASN A 40 3.84 13.81 23.93
N ASN A 41 3.16 13.54 25.05
CA ASN A 41 3.58 12.52 26.00
C ASN A 41 2.52 11.41 26.13
N PRO A 42 2.53 10.42 25.23
CA PRO A 42 1.51 9.38 25.18
C PRO A 42 1.80 8.27 26.20
N VAL A 43 1.87 8.62 27.48
CA VAL A 43 2.18 7.70 28.60
C VAL A 43 1.27 6.47 28.58
N ALA A 44 -0.02 6.66 28.29
CA ALA A 44 -0.98 5.56 28.18
C ALA A 44 -0.62 4.58 27.06
N VAL A 45 -0.28 5.08 25.86
CA VAL A 45 0.13 4.23 24.73
C VAL A 45 1.38 3.44 25.08
N LEU A 46 2.35 4.08 25.73
CA LEU A 46 3.62 3.44 26.03
C LEU A 46 3.48 2.39 27.14
N ARG A 47 2.60 2.61 28.13
CA ARG A 47 2.24 1.58 29.10
C ARG A 47 1.60 0.36 28.43
N GLU A 48 0.76 0.56 27.41
CA GLU A 48 0.19 -0.55 26.63
C GLU A 48 1.27 -1.27 25.83
N VAL A 49 2.19 -0.53 25.19
CA VAL A 49 3.34 -1.10 24.46
C VAL A 49 4.23 -1.91 25.39
N ASP A 50 4.57 -1.38 26.55
CA ASP A 50 5.43 -2.08 27.53
C ASP A 50 4.74 -3.35 28.07
N ARG A 51 3.40 -3.39 28.09
CA ARG A 51 2.61 -4.55 28.54
C ARG A 51 2.38 -5.61 27.46
N TYR A 52 2.08 -5.21 26.23
CA TYR A 52 1.63 -6.11 25.15
C TYR A 52 2.65 -6.28 24.03
N GLY A 53 3.79 -5.60 24.10
CA GLY A 53 4.81 -5.53 23.05
C GLY A 53 4.54 -4.42 22.03
N PRO A 54 5.56 -3.94 21.30
CA PRO A 54 5.46 -2.77 20.42
C PRO A 54 4.56 -2.97 19.18
N ASP A 55 4.29 -4.23 18.82
CA ASP A 55 3.50 -4.60 17.64
C ASP A 55 2.11 -5.15 17.99
N PHE A 56 1.62 -4.95 19.21
CA PHE A 56 0.25 -5.34 19.58
C PHE A 56 -0.76 -4.72 18.62
N ARG A 57 -1.90 -5.38 18.38
CA ARG A 57 -2.91 -4.88 17.45
C ARG A 57 -4.16 -4.42 18.20
N ASN A 58 -4.65 -3.23 17.85
CA ASN A 58 -5.96 -2.79 18.30
C ASN A 58 -7.09 -3.54 17.56
N PRO A 59 -8.37 -3.36 17.94
CA PRO A 59 -9.50 -4.02 17.26
C PRO A 59 -9.68 -3.66 15.78
N LEU A 60 -9.02 -2.60 15.30
CA LEU A 60 -8.98 -2.24 13.88
C LEU A 60 -7.84 -2.95 13.13
N GLY A 61 -7.08 -3.81 13.80
CA GLY A 61 -5.94 -4.54 13.26
C GLY A 61 -4.70 -3.68 13.06
N ARG A 62 -4.58 -2.52 13.71
CA ARG A 62 -3.44 -1.60 13.57
C ARG A 62 -2.47 -1.72 14.74
N THR A 63 -1.18 -1.66 14.44
CA THR A 63 -0.12 -1.53 15.44
C THR A 63 0.00 -0.10 15.95
N PRO A 64 0.59 0.14 17.14
CA PRO A 64 0.92 1.47 17.62
C PRO A 64 1.65 2.33 16.59
N LEU A 65 2.62 1.74 15.87
CA LEU A 65 3.41 2.45 14.86
C LEU A 65 2.55 2.96 13.70
N MET A 66 1.58 2.17 13.24
CA MET A 66 0.62 2.59 12.22
C MET A 66 -0.26 3.75 12.68
N ILE A 67 -0.70 3.73 13.93
CA ILE A 67 -1.56 4.78 14.48
C ILE A 67 -0.76 6.07 14.69
N ALA A 68 0.45 5.98 15.21
CA ALA A 68 1.36 7.12 15.36
C ALA A 68 1.68 7.75 13.99
N SER A 69 1.91 6.92 12.98
CA SER A 69 2.06 7.35 11.59
C SER A 69 0.79 8.03 11.04
N LEU A 70 -0.39 7.43 11.23
CA LEU A 70 -1.66 8.04 10.81
C LEU A 70 -1.88 9.42 11.43
N VAL A 71 -1.48 9.61 12.69
CA VAL A 71 -1.58 10.89 13.39
C VAL A 71 -0.46 11.88 12.99
N GLY A 72 0.68 11.36 12.54
CA GLY A 72 1.86 12.17 12.21
C GLY A 72 2.65 12.60 13.46
N ASN A 73 2.60 11.81 14.53
CA ASN A 73 3.32 12.08 15.77
C ASN A 73 4.75 11.52 15.68
N ALA A 74 5.66 12.30 15.08
CA ALA A 74 7.06 11.90 14.87
C ALA A 74 7.78 11.48 16.16
N ALA A 75 7.58 12.22 17.26
CA ALA A 75 8.19 11.89 18.55
C ALA A 75 7.72 10.53 19.09
N LEU A 76 6.43 10.21 18.93
CA LEU A 76 5.93 8.88 19.28
C LEU A 76 6.47 7.80 18.34
N ILE A 77 6.57 8.08 17.04
CA ILE A 77 7.18 7.14 16.08
C ILE A 77 8.60 6.78 16.52
N GLU A 78 9.44 7.76 16.84
CA GLU A 78 10.80 7.53 17.35
C GLU A 78 10.79 6.63 18.59
N ARG A 79 9.98 6.96 19.60
CA ARG A 79 9.90 6.18 20.85
C ARG A 79 9.39 4.75 20.66
N LEU A 80 8.56 4.50 19.66
CA LEU A 80 8.09 3.16 19.30
C LEU A 80 9.19 2.37 18.56
N LEU A 81 9.91 3.02 17.65
CA LEU A 81 11.04 2.42 16.95
C LEU A 81 12.18 2.06 17.92
N GLU A 82 12.48 2.92 18.89
CA GLU A 82 13.43 2.65 19.99
C GLU A 82 13.03 1.42 20.83
N ARG A 83 11.73 1.12 20.91
CA ARG A 83 11.18 -0.06 21.59
C ARG A 83 11.11 -1.29 20.68
N GLY A 84 11.67 -1.22 19.47
CA GLY A 84 11.70 -2.34 18.54
C GLY A 84 10.41 -2.56 17.76
N ALA A 85 9.56 -1.54 17.59
CA ALA A 85 8.39 -1.64 16.72
C ALA A 85 8.78 -2.00 15.28
N ASP A 86 8.14 -3.02 14.72
CA ASP A 86 8.37 -3.45 13.36
C ASP A 86 7.66 -2.52 12.36
N ARG A 87 8.36 -2.14 11.29
CA ARG A 87 7.83 -1.30 10.20
C ARG A 87 7.04 -2.09 9.17
N SER A 88 7.26 -3.40 9.08
CA SER A 88 6.69 -4.27 8.05
C SER A 88 5.23 -4.73 8.22
N PRO A 89 4.62 -4.74 9.44
CA PRO A 89 3.22 -5.06 9.62
C PRO A 89 2.32 -4.17 8.77
N VAL A 90 1.14 -4.72 8.45
CA VAL A 90 0.19 -4.17 7.48
C VAL A 90 -1.17 -4.03 8.15
N ASP A 91 -1.92 -2.97 7.85
CA ASP A 91 -3.29 -2.83 8.33
C ASP A 91 -4.27 -3.65 7.49
N ALA A 92 -5.56 -3.58 7.78
CA ALA A 92 -6.54 -4.36 7.03
C ALA A 92 -6.59 -4.02 5.51
N ASN A 93 -6.01 -2.90 5.07
CA ASN A 93 -5.88 -2.52 3.66
C ASN A 93 -4.52 -2.90 3.08
N GLY A 94 -3.70 -3.71 3.77
CA GLY A 94 -2.38 -4.06 3.26
C GLY A 94 -1.35 -2.94 3.32
N LEU A 95 -1.66 -1.82 3.98
CA LEU A 95 -0.75 -0.68 4.07
C LEU A 95 0.10 -0.80 5.32
N ASP A 96 1.41 -0.62 5.16
CA ASP A 96 2.33 -0.45 6.30
C ASP A 96 2.23 0.96 6.91
N ALA A 97 3.01 1.21 7.97
CA ALA A 97 3.00 2.50 8.64
C ALA A 97 3.40 3.66 7.71
N TYR A 98 4.38 3.50 6.81
CA TYR A 98 4.80 4.56 5.89
C TYR A 98 3.72 4.84 4.82
N GLN A 99 3.13 3.80 4.25
CA GLN A 99 2.08 3.91 3.25
C GLN A 99 0.80 4.51 3.82
N ILE A 100 0.49 4.27 5.10
CA ILE A 100 -0.59 4.96 5.82
C ILE A 100 -0.31 6.47 5.89
N ALA A 101 0.93 6.90 6.11
CA ALA A 101 1.27 8.32 6.07
C ALA A 101 1.01 8.92 4.69
N LEU A 102 1.42 8.23 3.62
CA LEU A 102 1.13 8.65 2.25
C LEU A 102 -0.37 8.74 1.98
N LEU A 103 -1.16 7.77 2.47
CA LEU A 103 -2.61 7.80 2.38
C LEU A 103 -3.21 9.06 3.05
N GLN A 104 -2.68 9.47 4.21
CA GLN A 104 -3.13 10.70 4.88
C GLN A 104 -2.89 11.94 4.02
N THR A 105 -1.78 12.00 3.29
CA THR A 105 -1.49 13.15 2.41
C THR A 105 -2.53 13.34 1.32
N CYS A 106 -3.13 12.26 0.83
CA CYS A 106 -4.16 12.30 -0.23
C CYS A 106 -5.48 12.93 0.23
N THR A 107 -5.73 12.94 1.54
CA THR A 107 -7.00 13.44 2.12
C THR A 107 -6.80 14.67 3.00
N GLN A 108 -5.58 14.91 3.49
CA GLN A 108 -5.27 15.99 4.42
C GLN A 108 -4.04 16.80 3.95
N PRO A 109 -4.26 17.89 3.17
CA PRO A 109 -3.21 18.80 2.74
C PRO A 109 -2.31 19.32 3.87
N ARG A 110 -2.89 19.57 5.06
CA ARG A 110 -2.13 20.03 6.23
C ARG A 110 -1.14 18.97 6.71
N TYR A 111 -1.54 17.70 6.75
CA TYR A 111 -0.67 16.59 7.12
C TYR A 111 0.55 16.50 6.20
N ALA A 112 0.31 16.60 4.88
CA ALA A 112 1.37 16.58 3.88
C ALA A 112 2.42 17.69 4.12
N ARG A 113 1.97 18.90 4.47
CA ARG A 113 2.86 20.06 4.68
C ARG A 113 3.63 20.00 6.00
N THR A 114 3.01 19.50 7.08
CA THR A 114 3.55 19.69 8.43
C THR A 114 4.09 18.43 9.08
N ARG A 115 3.66 17.24 8.63
CA ARG A 115 4.01 15.96 9.27
C ARG A 115 4.84 15.05 8.38
N LEU A 116 4.63 15.11 7.06
CA LEU A 116 5.17 14.12 6.14
C LEU A 116 6.70 14.05 6.13
N ALA A 117 7.41 15.17 6.23
CA ALA A 117 8.88 15.19 6.18
C ALA A 117 9.50 14.30 7.27
N GLU A 118 9.11 14.51 8.53
CA GLU A 118 9.60 13.71 9.65
C GLU A 118 9.14 12.26 9.58
N VAL A 119 7.88 12.03 9.23
CA VAL A 119 7.36 10.66 9.10
C VAL A 119 8.06 9.90 7.98
N HIS A 120 8.37 10.55 6.86
CA HIS A 120 9.15 9.98 5.77
C HIS A 120 10.58 9.65 6.22
N ARG A 121 11.25 10.56 6.93
CA ARG A 121 12.59 10.34 7.48
C ARG A 121 12.65 9.11 8.39
N LEU A 122 11.62 8.90 9.21
CA LEU A 122 11.60 7.85 10.23
C LEU A 122 11.16 6.47 9.72
N LEU A 123 10.23 6.45 8.75
CA LEU A 123 9.53 5.23 8.36
C LEU A 123 9.79 4.76 6.93
N ALA A 124 10.21 5.63 6.01
CA ALA A 124 10.43 5.19 4.63
C ALA A 124 11.61 4.21 4.55
N PRO A 125 11.40 2.97 4.08
CA PRO A 125 12.51 2.04 3.87
C PRO A 125 13.52 2.59 2.87
N ASP A 126 14.78 2.20 3.05
CA ASP A 126 15.90 2.60 2.17
C ASP A 126 15.73 2.09 0.75
N THR A 127 15.19 0.88 0.63
CA THR A 127 14.82 0.28 -0.64
C THR A 127 13.45 -0.33 -0.56
N LEU A 128 12.75 -0.33 -1.69
CA LEU A 128 11.63 -1.22 -1.95
C LEU A 128 12.13 -2.32 -2.87
N ASP A 129 12.21 -3.54 -2.33
CA ASP A 129 12.66 -4.72 -3.06
C ASP A 129 11.47 -5.38 -3.74
N LEU A 130 11.57 -5.50 -5.07
CA LEU A 130 10.52 -6.02 -5.95
C LEU A 130 11.05 -7.19 -6.77
N GLN A 131 10.16 -8.09 -7.16
CA GLN A 131 10.41 -9.10 -8.19
C GLN A 131 9.44 -8.87 -9.35
N VAL A 132 9.96 -8.89 -10.59
CA VAL A 132 9.17 -8.81 -11.82
C VAL A 132 9.87 -9.59 -12.92
N ASP A 133 9.13 -10.45 -13.62
CA ASP A 133 9.68 -11.36 -14.65
C ASP A 133 10.94 -12.09 -14.13
N GLU A 134 10.83 -12.67 -12.93
CA GLU A 134 11.90 -13.39 -12.21
C GLU A 134 13.12 -12.54 -11.80
N ARG A 135 13.14 -11.25 -12.17
CA ARG A 135 14.23 -10.32 -11.87
C ARG A 135 14.00 -9.55 -10.58
N LEU A 136 15.02 -9.47 -9.73
CA LEU A 136 15.09 -8.54 -8.61
C LEU A 136 15.23 -7.09 -9.09
N VAL A 137 14.31 -6.23 -8.64
CA VAL A 137 14.32 -4.79 -8.88
C VAL A 137 14.33 -4.08 -7.52
N LYS A 138 15.41 -3.34 -7.24
CA LYS A 138 15.48 -2.49 -6.05
C LYS A 138 15.18 -1.04 -6.41
N LEU A 139 14.20 -0.45 -5.73
CA LEU A 139 13.90 0.97 -5.85
C LEU A 139 14.46 1.73 -4.64
N ASP A 140 15.43 2.59 -4.87
CA ASP A 140 16.03 3.45 -3.83
C ASP A 140 15.02 4.49 -3.34
N ARG A 141 15.00 4.79 -2.04
CA ARG A 141 14.04 5.72 -1.42
C ARG A 141 14.05 7.13 -2.03
N ARG A 142 15.16 7.55 -2.64
CA ARG A 142 15.32 8.86 -3.31
C ARG A 142 14.81 8.86 -4.75
N SER A 143 14.49 7.69 -5.31
CA SER A 143 13.98 7.54 -6.67
C SER A 143 12.50 7.95 -6.77
N MET A 144 12.12 8.48 -7.94
CA MET A 144 10.71 8.79 -8.17
C MET A 144 9.89 7.51 -8.33
N GLU A 145 10.48 6.45 -8.88
CA GLU A 145 9.90 5.12 -8.99
C GLU A 145 9.45 4.57 -7.64
N TYR A 146 10.30 4.65 -6.61
CA TYR A 146 9.98 4.26 -5.23
C TYR A 146 8.77 5.02 -4.70
N LEU A 147 8.81 6.35 -4.81
CA LEU A 147 7.75 7.21 -4.29
C LEU A 147 6.43 6.97 -5.02
N MET A 148 6.47 6.86 -6.34
CA MET A 148 5.29 6.66 -7.17
C MET A 148 4.65 5.29 -6.95
N LEU A 149 5.43 4.22 -6.76
CA LEU A 149 4.85 2.91 -6.48
C LEU A 149 4.19 2.87 -5.09
N ASN A 150 4.85 3.40 -4.06
CA ASN A 150 4.25 3.51 -2.72
C ASN A 150 2.99 4.38 -2.73
N LEU A 151 3.02 5.51 -3.45
CA LEU A 151 1.86 6.38 -3.59
C LEU A 151 0.74 5.72 -4.42
N ALA A 152 1.06 4.91 -5.44
CA ALA A 152 0.08 4.15 -6.19
C ALA A 152 -0.66 3.13 -5.31
N MET A 153 0.06 2.44 -4.42
CA MET A 153 -0.54 1.52 -3.44
C MET A 153 -1.45 2.27 -2.44
N ALA A 154 -1.08 3.47 -2.01
CA ALA A 154 -1.95 4.31 -1.17
C ALA A 154 -3.20 4.81 -1.94
N LEU A 155 -3.00 5.34 -3.15
CA LEU A 155 -4.09 5.85 -4.01
C LEU A 155 -5.05 4.74 -4.46
N PHE A 156 -4.63 3.48 -4.44
CA PHE A 156 -5.46 2.33 -4.77
C PHE A 156 -6.77 2.30 -3.97
N TYR A 157 -6.75 2.70 -2.70
CA TYR A 157 -7.95 2.66 -1.85
C TYR A 157 -8.76 3.94 -1.79
N VAL A 158 -8.13 5.08 -2.07
CA VAL A 158 -8.78 6.39 -2.03
C VAL A 158 -9.32 6.74 -3.41
N ARG A 159 -8.43 6.77 -4.41
CA ARG A 159 -8.74 7.39 -5.70
C ARG A 159 -9.21 6.40 -6.75
N LEU A 160 -8.64 5.19 -6.77
CA LEU A 160 -9.07 4.19 -7.76
C LEU A 160 -10.53 3.78 -7.55
N ARG A 161 -10.96 3.61 -6.29
CA ARG A 161 -12.37 3.34 -5.97
C ARG A 161 -13.28 4.44 -6.50
N GLU A 162 -13.03 5.69 -6.13
CA GLU A 162 -13.81 6.84 -6.60
C GLU A 162 -13.84 6.93 -8.13
N ASN A 163 -12.68 6.76 -8.77
CA ASN A 163 -12.54 6.85 -10.22
C ASN A 163 -13.28 5.72 -10.96
N LEU A 164 -13.30 4.50 -10.40
CA LEU A 164 -14.05 3.37 -10.95
C LEU A 164 -15.56 3.59 -10.80
N GLU A 165 -16.01 4.02 -9.62
CA GLU A 165 -17.43 4.27 -9.32
C GLU A 165 -18.01 5.41 -10.18
N HIS A 166 -17.28 6.50 -10.38
CA HIS A 166 -17.82 7.70 -11.03
C HIS A 166 -17.60 7.76 -12.55
N ALA A 167 -16.55 7.12 -13.08
CA ALA A 167 -16.14 7.37 -14.46
C ALA A 167 -15.45 6.19 -15.18
N GLY A 168 -15.35 5.01 -14.53
CA GLY A 168 -14.59 3.88 -15.08
C GLY A 168 -13.14 4.24 -15.41
N ARG A 169 -12.51 5.09 -14.59
CA ARG A 169 -11.14 5.59 -14.79
C ARG A 169 -10.17 4.89 -13.83
N PHE A 170 -8.91 4.73 -14.27
CA PHE A 170 -7.81 4.27 -13.41
C PHE A 170 -6.91 5.45 -12.99
N LEU A 171 -5.78 5.17 -12.35
CA LEU A 171 -4.85 6.21 -11.90
C LEU A 171 -4.23 6.94 -13.09
N SER A 172 -4.18 8.26 -13.02
CA SER A 172 -3.58 9.13 -14.03
C SER A 172 -2.44 9.96 -13.44
N ALA A 173 -1.61 10.55 -14.29
CA ALA A 173 -0.58 11.50 -13.83
C ALA A 173 -1.17 12.71 -13.05
N GLY A 174 -2.44 13.06 -13.29
CA GLY A 174 -3.11 14.12 -12.55
C GLY A 174 -3.44 13.72 -11.10
N ASP A 175 -3.76 12.45 -10.86
CA ASP A 175 -4.02 11.94 -9.50
C ASP A 175 -2.74 11.98 -8.66
N PHE A 176 -1.60 11.60 -9.25
CA PHE A 176 -0.29 11.71 -8.61
C PHE A 176 0.12 13.17 -8.40
N GLU A 177 -0.07 14.04 -9.38
CA GLU A 177 0.22 15.48 -9.24
C GLU A 177 -0.58 16.10 -8.09
N GLN A 178 -1.87 15.81 -8.02
CA GLN A 178 -2.74 16.30 -6.95
C GLN A 178 -2.28 15.81 -5.58
N ALA A 179 -1.94 14.52 -5.45
CA ALA A 179 -1.44 13.97 -4.20
C ALA A 179 -0.09 14.58 -3.78
N LEU A 180 0.82 14.79 -4.73
CA LEU A 180 2.16 15.33 -4.49
C LEU A 180 2.19 16.84 -4.29
N ALA A 181 1.11 17.57 -4.62
CA ALA A 181 1.06 19.04 -4.63
C ALA A 181 1.46 19.69 -3.30
N HIS A 182 1.29 18.99 -2.18
CA HIS A 182 1.56 19.51 -0.84
C HIS A 182 2.72 18.80 -0.14
N PHE A 183 3.45 17.94 -0.86
CA PHE A 183 4.62 17.30 -0.30
C PHE A 183 5.73 18.34 -0.09
N PRO A 184 6.50 18.23 0.99
CA PRO A 184 7.59 19.16 1.28
C PRO A 184 8.82 18.83 0.40
N GLU A 185 9.76 19.76 0.28
CA GLU A 185 10.90 19.67 -0.66
C GLU A 185 11.89 18.57 -0.26
N GLU A 186 11.96 18.31 1.05
CA GLU A 186 12.74 17.28 1.72
C GLU A 186 12.35 15.86 1.29
N VAL A 187 11.09 15.67 0.89
CA VAL A 187 10.57 14.38 0.42
C VAL A 187 10.66 14.29 -1.10
N VAL A 188 10.26 15.35 -1.80
CA VAL A 188 10.27 15.38 -3.26
C VAL A 188 10.43 16.80 -3.79
N ALA A 189 11.39 16.98 -4.68
CA ALA A 189 11.69 18.29 -5.26
C ALA A 189 10.52 18.86 -6.08
N GLN A 190 10.31 20.19 -6.06
CA GLN A 190 9.19 20.85 -6.77
C GLN A 190 9.07 20.43 -8.23
N ARG A 191 10.20 20.37 -8.94
CA ARG A 191 10.25 19.98 -10.36
C ARG A 191 9.70 18.58 -10.63
N ARG A 192 9.79 17.67 -9.65
CA ARG A 192 9.34 16.27 -9.77
C ARG A 192 7.83 16.11 -9.49
N LYS A 193 7.17 17.16 -8.98
CA LYS A 193 5.71 17.18 -8.72
C LYS A 193 4.89 17.52 -9.97
N ARG A 194 5.55 18.06 -11.02
CA ARG A 194 4.88 18.50 -12.25
C ARG A 194 4.35 17.32 -13.06
N ARG A 195 3.12 17.44 -13.57
CA ARG A 195 2.46 16.40 -14.38
C ARG A 195 3.31 15.83 -15.52
N ALA A 196 4.08 16.67 -16.20
CA ALA A 196 4.93 16.26 -17.31
C ALA A 196 6.03 15.28 -16.85
N TYR A 197 6.67 15.55 -15.71
CA TYR A 197 7.67 14.67 -15.12
C TYR A 197 7.03 13.37 -14.61
N ILE A 198 5.89 13.46 -13.93
CA ILE A 198 5.15 12.28 -13.46
C ILE A 198 4.76 11.38 -14.63
N SER A 199 4.26 11.96 -15.72
CA SER A 199 3.90 11.24 -16.95
C SER A 199 5.10 10.54 -17.57
N SER A 200 6.29 11.17 -17.53
CA SER A 200 7.50 10.56 -18.06
C SER A 200 7.95 9.36 -17.22
N ILE A 201 7.80 9.41 -15.89
CA ILE A 201 8.11 8.27 -15.01
C ILE A 201 7.14 7.11 -15.19
N LEU A 202 5.82 7.40 -15.30
CA LEU A 202 4.81 6.36 -15.59
C LEU A 202 5.14 5.67 -16.91
N SER A 203 5.35 6.44 -17.98
CA SER A 203 5.59 5.89 -19.32
C SER A 203 6.95 5.21 -19.50
N LYS A 204 7.98 5.63 -18.77
CA LYS A 204 9.27 4.95 -18.74
C LYS A 204 9.19 3.57 -18.08
N ASN A 205 8.27 3.40 -17.13
CA ASN A 205 8.14 2.18 -16.33
C ASN A 205 6.94 1.31 -16.74
N GLU A 206 6.47 1.43 -17.98
CA GLU A 206 5.39 0.60 -18.53
C GLU A 206 5.85 -0.83 -18.82
N VAL A 207 4.99 -1.82 -18.56
CA VAL A 207 5.28 -3.24 -18.86
C VAL A 207 5.64 -3.48 -20.34
N SER A 208 4.97 -2.79 -21.26
CA SER A 208 5.14 -2.92 -22.71
C SER A 208 6.40 -2.23 -23.26
N ARG A 209 7.09 -1.41 -22.46
CA ARG A 209 8.26 -0.67 -22.93
C ARG A 209 9.51 -1.55 -22.87
N THR A 210 10.29 -1.56 -23.94
CA THR A 210 11.61 -2.22 -23.94
C THR A 210 12.71 -1.19 -23.67
N GLY A 211 13.69 -1.55 -22.84
CA GLY A 211 14.83 -0.68 -22.54
C GLY A 211 15.59 -1.08 -21.27
N PRO A 212 16.90 -0.79 -21.18
CA PRO A 212 17.78 -1.28 -20.11
C PRO A 212 17.39 -0.79 -18.70
N TYR A 213 16.71 0.36 -18.62
CA TYR A 213 16.32 0.98 -17.35
C TYR A 213 14.84 0.82 -16.99
N ASN A 214 14.08 0.02 -17.74
CA ASN A 214 12.67 -0.20 -17.43
C ASN A 214 12.53 -1.09 -16.18
N ARG A 215 11.77 -0.60 -15.19
CA ARG A 215 11.46 -1.34 -13.96
C ARG A 215 10.12 -2.09 -14.01
N LYS A 216 9.35 -1.92 -15.10
CA LYS A 216 8.06 -2.58 -15.34
C LYS A 216 7.09 -2.43 -14.17
N LEU A 217 6.95 -1.20 -13.66
CA LEU A 217 6.18 -0.90 -12.46
C LEU A 217 4.69 -0.70 -12.74
N PHE A 218 4.34 -0.24 -13.95
CA PHE A 218 2.99 0.18 -14.27
C PHE A 218 2.47 -0.52 -15.52
N ARG A 219 1.22 -0.93 -15.49
CA ARG A 219 0.45 -1.37 -16.65
C ARG A 219 -0.43 -0.21 -17.11
N ARG A 220 -0.24 0.23 -18.35
CA ARG A 220 -1.14 1.19 -18.99
C ARG A 220 -2.40 0.44 -19.45
N ILE A 221 -3.56 0.87 -18.97
CA ILE A 221 -4.85 0.27 -19.34
C ILE A 221 -5.46 0.99 -20.54
N ARG A 222 -5.35 2.32 -20.58
CA ARG A 222 -5.70 3.17 -21.72
C ARG A 222 -4.90 4.46 -21.68
N HIS A 223 -5.07 5.33 -22.67
CA HIS A 223 -4.30 6.57 -22.77
C HIS A 223 -4.31 7.37 -21.45
N GLY A 224 -3.13 7.52 -20.84
CA GLY A 224 -2.94 8.28 -19.60
C GLY A 224 -3.48 7.60 -18.33
N GLN A 225 -3.86 6.33 -18.38
CA GLN A 225 -4.45 5.60 -17.25
C GLN A 225 -3.71 4.29 -16.96
N TYR A 226 -3.39 4.11 -15.67
CA TYR A 226 -2.44 3.10 -15.22
C TYR A 226 -2.94 2.36 -13.99
N LEU A 227 -2.40 1.16 -13.83
CA LEU A 227 -2.42 0.35 -12.62
C LEU A 227 -1.00 -0.08 -12.28
N PRO A 228 -0.69 -0.41 -11.02
CA PRO A 228 0.50 -1.18 -10.71
C PRO A 228 0.58 -2.45 -11.56
N ASN A 229 1.77 -2.87 -11.98
CA ASN A 229 1.93 -4.08 -12.77
C ASN A 229 1.55 -5.32 -11.92
N PRO A 230 0.59 -6.16 -12.34
CA PRO A 230 0.18 -7.34 -11.58
C PRO A 230 1.24 -8.42 -11.42
N ALA A 231 2.26 -8.42 -12.26
CA ALA A 231 3.38 -9.35 -12.12
C ALA A 231 4.38 -8.95 -11.02
N LEU A 232 4.18 -7.82 -10.34
CA LEU A 232 5.04 -7.39 -9.24
C LEU A 232 4.80 -8.23 -7.98
N SER A 233 5.89 -8.68 -7.37
CA SER A 233 5.91 -9.14 -5.98
C SER A 233 6.80 -8.23 -5.14
N LEU A 234 6.39 -7.95 -3.90
CA LEU A 234 7.15 -7.17 -2.93
C LEU A 234 7.85 -8.10 -1.95
N ARG A 235 9.07 -7.76 -1.54
CA ARG A 235 9.75 -8.50 -0.49
C ARG A 235 9.29 -8.01 0.88
N VAL A 236 8.68 -8.91 1.66
CA VAL A 236 8.19 -8.61 3.01
C VAL A 236 8.70 -9.71 3.95
N ARG A 237 9.46 -9.33 4.98
CA ARG A 237 10.03 -10.26 5.97
C ARG A 237 10.73 -11.49 5.34
N GLY A 238 11.44 -11.28 4.24
CA GLY A 238 12.16 -12.33 3.52
C GLY A 238 11.37 -13.09 2.46
N HIS A 239 10.04 -12.96 2.42
CA HIS A 239 9.17 -13.64 1.47
C HIS A 239 8.69 -12.71 0.35
N TRP A 240 8.35 -13.28 -0.80
CA TRP A 240 7.76 -12.54 -1.92
C TRP A 240 6.24 -12.58 -1.82
N GLU A 241 5.61 -11.41 -1.75
CA GLU A 241 4.17 -11.23 -1.70
C GLU A 241 3.68 -10.54 -2.99
N PRO A 242 2.75 -11.14 -3.77
CA PRO A 242 2.19 -10.48 -4.94
C PRO A 242 1.53 -9.14 -4.58
N ILE A 243 1.76 -8.10 -5.40
CA ILE A 243 1.27 -6.75 -5.10
C ILE A 243 -0.24 -6.68 -4.90
N TYR A 244 -1.01 -7.47 -5.64
CA TYR A 244 -2.46 -7.51 -5.53
C TYR A 244 -2.99 -8.44 -4.43
N GLY A 245 -2.16 -9.34 -3.91
CA GLY A 245 -2.38 -9.99 -2.61
C GLY A 245 -2.21 -8.97 -1.48
N ARG A 246 -1.20 -8.11 -1.60
CA ARG A 246 -0.91 -7.03 -0.66
C ARG A 246 -2.02 -5.99 -0.61
N VAL A 247 -2.37 -5.35 -1.73
CA VAL A 247 -3.43 -4.33 -1.81
C VAL A 247 -4.85 -4.90 -1.86
N ARG A 248 -5.07 -6.09 -1.24
CA ARG A 248 -6.35 -6.79 -1.02
C ARG A 248 -7.51 -6.32 -1.91
N LEU A 249 -7.52 -6.79 -3.15
CA LEU A 249 -8.49 -6.43 -4.19
C LEU A 249 -9.95 -6.51 -3.74
N GLU A 250 -10.28 -7.54 -2.98
CA GLU A 250 -11.63 -7.84 -2.46
C GLU A 250 -12.26 -6.65 -1.76
N ARG A 251 -11.43 -5.80 -1.13
CA ARG A 251 -11.93 -4.65 -0.39
C ARG A 251 -12.50 -3.56 -1.29
N LEU A 252 -12.24 -3.59 -2.60
CA LEU A 252 -12.86 -2.68 -3.56
C LEU A 252 -14.34 -3.01 -3.83
N GLY A 253 -14.86 -4.14 -3.33
CA GLY A 253 -16.24 -4.56 -3.50
C GLY A 253 -16.60 -4.78 -4.96
N GLU A 254 -17.75 -4.26 -5.42
CA GLU A 254 -18.20 -4.38 -6.82
C GLU A 254 -17.16 -3.85 -7.83
N ALA A 255 -16.39 -2.82 -7.46
CA ALA A 255 -15.31 -2.29 -8.30
C ALA A 255 -14.14 -3.29 -8.51
N ALA A 256 -14.01 -4.29 -7.64
CA ALA A 256 -13.00 -5.35 -7.77
C ALA A 256 -13.25 -6.23 -9.00
N ALA A 257 -14.51 -6.46 -9.39
CA ALA A 257 -14.84 -7.30 -10.54
C ALA A 257 -14.36 -6.67 -11.86
N SER A 258 -14.63 -5.37 -12.04
CA SER A 258 -14.14 -4.60 -13.19
C SER A 258 -12.61 -4.60 -13.26
N LEU A 259 -11.94 -4.46 -12.10
CA LEU A 259 -10.49 -4.49 -12.03
C LEU A 259 -9.91 -5.87 -12.38
N ARG A 260 -10.52 -6.96 -11.89
CA ARG A 260 -10.09 -8.34 -12.21
C ARG A 260 -10.09 -8.62 -13.70
N ALA A 261 -11.11 -8.17 -14.44
CA ALA A 261 -11.16 -8.34 -15.90
C ALA A 261 -9.95 -7.68 -16.59
N HIS A 262 -9.57 -6.47 -16.17
CA HIS A 262 -8.42 -5.76 -16.71
C HIS A 262 -7.08 -6.41 -16.31
N LEU A 263 -6.98 -6.97 -15.10
CA LEU A 263 -5.78 -7.67 -14.63
C LEU A 263 -5.59 -9.03 -15.30
N ALA A 264 -6.68 -9.77 -15.55
CA ALA A 264 -6.68 -11.09 -16.19
C ALA A 264 -6.38 -11.04 -17.70
N THR A 265 -6.63 -9.90 -18.35
CA THR A 265 -6.29 -9.74 -19.77
C THR A 265 -4.76 -9.82 -19.91
N PRO A 266 -4.20 -10.69 -20.79
CA PRO A 266 -2.76 -10.72 -21.01
C PRO A 266 -2.24 -9.36 -21.47
N VAL A 267 -1.06 -8.95 -21.01
CA VAL A 267 -0.38 -7.80 -21.61
C VAL A 267 0.02 -8.26 -23.00
N ALA A 268 -0.49 -7.61 -24.06
CA ALA A 268 -0.03 -7.88 -25.42
C ALA A 268 1.50 -7.77 -25.41
N ALA A 269 2.17 -8.90 -25.60
CA ALA A 269 3.61 -8.92 -25.74
C ALA A 269 3.96 -7.99 -26.90
N SER A 270 4.94 -7.09 -26.70
CA SER A 270 5.53 -6.37 -27.83
C SER A 270 5.92 -7.40 -28.89
N PRO A 271 5.62 -7.16 -30.19
CA PRO A 271 5.91 -8.13 -31.24
C PRO A 271 7.42 -8.40 -31.25
N GLY A 272 7.82 -9.57 -30.75
CA GLY A 272 9.24 -9.93 -30.58
C GLY A 272 9.56 -10.92 -29.46
N ALA A 273 8.66 -11.17 -28.51
CA ALA A 273 8.87 -12.23 -27.51
C ALA A 273 8.38 -13.58 -28.06
N ARG A 274 9.30 -14.48 -28.40
CA ARG A 274 8.97 -15.88 -28.69
C ARG A 274 8.40 -16.52 -27.41
N PRO A 275 7.31 -17.31 -27.48
CA PRO A 275 6.83 -18.06 -26.33
C PRO A 275 7.84 -19.15 -25.97
N SER A 276 8.37 -19.13 -24.74
CA SER A 276 9.13 -20.24 -24.18
C SER A 276 8.17 -21.38 -23.84
N SER A 277 8.25 -22.47 -24.59
CA SER A 277 7.48 -23.70 -24.36
C SER A 277 8.09 -24.50 -23.21
N HIS A 278 7.75 -24.20 -21.98
CA HIS A 278 7.85 -25.16 -20.88
C HIS A 278 6.63 -24.99 -19.97
N ALA A 279 5.59 -25.76 -20.28
CA ALA A 279 4.57 -26.09 -19.30
C ALA A 279 5.26 -26.94 -18.22
N VAL A 280 5.43 -26.39 -17.03
CA VAL A 280 5.83 -27.16 -15.85
C VAL A 280 4.54 -27.78 -15.31
N GLU A 281 4.38 -29.09 -15.52
CA GLU A 281 3.41 -29.90 -14.77
C GLU A 281 3.68 -29.75 -13.27
N PRO A 282 2.62 -29.68 -12.43
CA PRO A 282 2.80 -29.63 -10.99
C PRO A 282 3.39 -30.96 -10.49
N GLN A 283 4.63 -30.91 -10.01
CA GLN A 283 5.26 -32.03 -9.31
C GLN A 283 4.49 -32.33 -8.01
N PRO A 284 4.19 -33.61 -7.69
CA PRO A 284 3.60 -33.97 -6.41
C PRO A 284 4.57 -33.67 -5.26
N PRO A 285 4.06 -33.42 -4.04
CA PRO A 285 4.90 -33.12 -2.88
C PRO A 285 5.82 -34.30 -2.57
N ASP A 286 7.09 -33.98 -2.28
CA ASP A 286 8.09 -34.95 -1.80
C ASP A 286 7.60 -35.65 -0.52
N PRO A 287 7.86 -36.96 -0.35
CA PRO A 287 7.48 -37.69 0.85
C PRO A 287 8.28 -37.17 2.05
N ALA A 288 7.58 -36.97 3.17
CA ALA A 288 8.17 -36.53 4.43
C ALA A 288 9.37 -37.39 4.84
N GLU A 289 10.51 -36.75 5.13
CA GLU A 289 11.61 -37.39 5.84
C GLU A 289 11.22 -37.70 7.29
N PRO A 290 11.62 -38.86 7.84
CA PRO A 290 11.15 -39.36 9.12
C PRO A 290 11.78 -38.64 10.32
N ASP A 291 10.97 -38.50 11.37
CA ASP A 291 11.33 -38.11 12.74
C ASP A 291 12.65 -38.75 13.20
N LEU A 292 13.64 -37.91 13.48
CA LEU A 292 14.82 -38.26 14.26
C LEU A 292 15.17 -37.06 15.15
N LEU A 293 14.71 -37.12 16.39
CA LEU A 293 15.55 -37.08 17.59
C LEU A 293 14.65 -37.06 18.84
N GLN A 294 14.27 -38.28 19.24
CA GLN A 294 14.35 -38.64 20.65
C GLN A 294 15.82 -38.59 21.06
N ASP A 295 16.05 -38.24 22.33
CA ASP A 295 17.35 -38.05 23.02
C ASP A 295 17.91 -36.63 22.95
N LEU A 296 17.37 -35.74 23.80
CA LEU A 296 18.06 -35.01 24.89
C LEU A 296 17.08 -34.18 25.73
#